data_AF-A0A9C9BZ07-F1
#
_entry.id   AF-A0A9C9BZ07-F1
#
_cell.length_a   1.000
_cell.length_b   1.000
_cell.length_c   1.000
_cell.angle_alpha   90.00
_cell.angle_beta   90.00
_cell.angle_gamma   90.00
#
_symmetry.space_group_name_H-M   'P 1'
#
loop_
_entity.id
_entity.type
_entity.pdbx_description
1 polymer ?
#
loop_
_entity_poly.entity_id
_entity_poly.type
_entity_poly.pdbx_seq_one_letter_code
_entity_poly.pdbx_strand_id
1 'polypeptide(L)'
;GIQYGMRASTGAIENFQIHPETFDPMIVTIGRIKPSGICGSGLISIVSELLEAGVIDQQGKFKRSLDTPRIRDGRDGWEYVLAWGQDSLIGEDIVITEVDIDNLMRAKGAMYAGYQTLLDSVGLSFDDLDRVIMAGNFGAYIDLEKAICIGLLPDVDRDKFFYLGNASMLGCQISLSDVDRFRDRGTVRQLITNLELAENTEFMSYYMASLFLPHTDMALFPSVQDKLSGLT
;
A
#
# COMPACT_ATOMS: atom_id res chain seq x y z
N GLY A 1 2.98 3.47 13.46
CA GLY A 1 2.07 2.50 14.08
C GLY A 1 2.16 1.16 13.40
N ILE A 2 3.37 0.74 13.05
CA ILE A 2 3.69 -0.61 12.57
C ILE A 2 4.86 -1.05 13.44
N GLN A 3 4.83 -2.24 14.02
CA GLN A 3 5.77 -2.66 15.07
C GLN A 3 7.23 -2.48 14.66
N TYR A 4 7.60 -3.03 13.49
CA TYR A 4 8.93 -2.87 12.88
C TYR A 4 8.92 -1.86 11.73
N GLY A 5 7.97 -0.93 11.71
CA GLY A 5 7.88 0.10 10.69
C GLY A 5 8.96 1.17 10.83
N MET A 6 9.63 1.49 9.73
CA MET A 6 10.66 2.53 9.68
C MET A 6 10.59 3.36 8.40
N ARG A 7 11.32 4.47 8.36
CA ARG A 7 11.48 5.27 7.13
C ARG A 7 12.29 4.49 6.10
N ALA A 8 12.12 4.84 4.82
CA ALA A 8 12.95 4.30 3.74
C ALA A 8 14.41 4.77 3.90
N SER A 9 15.20 3.97 4.60
CA SER A 9 16.63 4.18 4.84
C SER A 9 17.36 2.83 4.84
N THR A 10 18.69 2.85 4.82
CA THR A 10 19.52 1.64 4.80
C THR A 10 19.09 0.61 5.85
N GLY A 11 18.90 -0.64 5.42
CA GLY A 11 18.38 -1.73 6.24
C GLY A 11 16.86 -1.88 6.26
N ALA A 12 16.09 -0.93 5.74
CA ALA A 12 14.64 -1.11 5.59
C ALA A 12 14.34 -2.11 4.46
N ILE A 13 13.45 -3.08 4.74
CA ILE A 13 12.88 -3.98 3.72
C ILE A 13 12.01 -3.14 2.79
N GLU A 14 12.39 -3.10 1.51
CA GLU A 14 11.71 -2.32 0.45
C GLU A 14 10.94 -3.18 -0.55
N ASN A 15 11.31 -4.46 -0.67
CA ASN A 15 10.61 -5.44 -1.49
C ASN A 15 10.67 -6.82 -0.82
N PHE A 16 9.68 -7.64 -1.12
CA PHE A 16 9.44 -8.94 -0.53
C PHE A 16 8.85 -9.86 -1.60
N GLN A 17 9.27 -11.12 -1.59
CA GLN A 17 8.66 -12.22 -2.33
C GLN A 17 8.58 -13.42 -1.39
N ILE A 18 7.66 -14.34 -1.65
CA ILE A 18 7.51 -15.55 -0.84
C ILE A 18 7.52 -16.79 -1.73
N HIS A 19 8.18 -17.84 -1.25
CA HIS A 19 8.15 -19.13 -1.93
C HIS A 19 6.75 -19.77 -1.74
N PRO A 20 6.06 -20.19 -2.83
CA PRO A 20 4.66 -20.63 -2.75
C PRO A 20 4.46 -21.92 -1.94
N GLU A 21 5.47 -22.79 -1.87
CA GLU A 21 5.37 -24.07 -1.13
C GLU A 21 5.94 -24.00 0.29
N THR A 22 7.16 -23.48 0.48
CA THR A 22 7.81 -23.45 1.80
C THR A 22 7.40 -22.25 2.65
N PHE A 23 6.76 -21.25 2.03
CA PHE A 23 6.44 -19.97 2.63
C PHE A 23 7.67 -19.22 3.17
N ASP A 24 8.86 -19.50 2.62
CA ASP A 24 10.07 -18.76 2.96
C ASP A 24 10.15 -17.41 2.25
N PRO A 25 10.57 -16.34 2.95
CA PRO A 25 10.63 -15.01 2.40
C PRO A 25 11.97 -14.77 1.69
N MET A 26 11.90 -14.09 0.55
CA MET A 26 13.02 -13.42 -0.08
C MET A 26 12.85 -11.92 0.12
N ILE A 27 13.74 -11.32 0.92
CA ILE A 27 13.70 -9.90 1.26
C ILE A 27 14.76 -9.10 0.52
N VAL A 28 14.39 -7.89 0.13
CA VAL A 28 15.32 -6.90 -0.42
C VAL A 28 15.30 -5.68 0.48
N THR A 29 16.50 -5.25 0.89
CA THR A 29 16.68 -4.08 1.75
C THR A 29 17.38 -2.94 1.02
N ILE A 30 17.04 -1.71 1.42
CA ILE A 30 17.76 -0.52 0.98
C ILE A 30 19.22 -0.63 1.41
N GLY A 31 20.14 -0.49 0.46
CA GLY A 31 21.58 -0.64 0.70
C GLY A 31 22.07 -2.08 0.80
N ARG A 32 21.20 -3.08 0.62
CA ARG A 32 21.54 -4.52 0.53
C ARG A 32 22.30 -5.04 1.75
N ILE A 33 21.89 -4.60 2.94
CA ILE A 33 22.41 -5.06 4.23
C ILE A 33 21.36 -5.88 4.98
N LYS A 34 21.74 -6.43 6.14
CA LYS A 34 20.78 -7.09 7.05
C LYS A 34 19.59 -6.17 7.36
N PRO A 35 18.34 -6.69 7.40
CA PRO A 35 17.16 -5.89 7.66
C PRO A 35 17.14 -5.35 9.09
N SER A 36 16.63 -4.14 9.26
CA SER A 36 16.39 -3.50 10.57
C SER A 36 14.93 -3.08 10.78
N GLY A 37 14.09 -3.21 9.74
CA GLY A 37 12.68 -2.91 9.79
C GLY A 37 12.05 -2.88 8.39
N ILE A 38 10.84 -2.36 8.28
CA ILE A 38 9.98 -2.39 7.10
C ILE A 38 9.66 -0.95 6.68
N CYS A 39 9.90 -0.57 5.42
CA CYS A 39 9.41 0.71 4.89
C CYS A 39 8.05 0.56 4.19
N GLY A 40 7.43 1.69 3.79
CA GLY A 40 6.09 1.69 3.21
C GLY A 40 5.94 0.79 1.96
N SER A 41 6.89 0.86 1.02
CA SER A 41 6.90 -0.03 -0.16
C SER A 41 7.07 -1.51 0.21
N GLY A 42 7.89 -1.80 1.23
CA GLY A 42 8.06 -3.15 1.76
C GLY A 42 6.77 -3.67 2.38
N LEU A 43 6.05 -2.84 3.15
CA LEU A 43 4.78 -3.21 3.77
C LEU A 43 3.72 -3.56 2.73
N ILE A 44 3.58 -2.75 1.66
CA ILE A 44 2.70 -3.06 0.52
C ILE A 44 3.12 -4.39 -0.12
N SER A 45 4.43 -4.58 -0.33
CA SER A 45 4.95 -5.78 -0.97
C SER A 45 4.70 -7.04 -0.15
N ILE A 46 4.92 -6.98 1.16
CA ILE A 46 4.71 -8.08 2.09
C ILE A 46 3.24 -8.50 2.07
N VAL A 47 2.31 -7.56 2.24
CA VAL A 47 0.88 -7.91 2.32
C VAL A 47 0.35 -8.45 1.00
N SER A 48 0.75 -7.87 -0.13
CA SER A 48 0.38 -8.38 -1.46
C SER A 48 0.85 -9.82 -1.68
N GLU A 49 2.10 -10.13 -1.38
CA GLU A 49 2.68 -11.46 -1.61
C GLU A 49 2.15 -12.50 -0.63
N LEU A 50 1.90 -12.13 0.63
CA LEU A 50 1.27 -13.01 1.60
C LEU A 50 -0.18 -13.34 1.20
N LEU A 51 -0.91 -12.38 0.64
CA LEU A 51 -2.26 -12.60 0.13
C LEU A 51 -2.25 -13.56 -1.07
N GLU A 52 -1.37 -13.31 -2.03
CA GLU A 52 -1.24 -14.14 -3.24
C GLU A 52 -0.77 -15.56 -2.93
N ALA A 53 0.12 -15.74 -1.95
CA ALA A 53 0.54 -17.07 -1.51
C ALA A 53 -0.51 -17.78 -0.62
N GLY A 54 -1.65 -17.15 -0.33
CA GLY A 54 -2.68 -17.69 0.55
C GLY A 54 -2.24 -17.85 2.00
N VAL A 55 -1.19 -17.11 2.41
CA VAL A 55 -0.69 -17.06 3.78
C VAL A 55 -1.59 -16.21 4.67
N ILE A 56 -2.19 -15.17 4.09
CA ILE A 56 -3.31 -14.43 4.69
C ILE A 56 -4.56 -14.54 3.83
N ASP A 57 -5.71 -14.42 4.46
CA ASP A 57 -7.00 -14.25 3.77
C ASP A 57 -7.30 -12.78 3.44
N GLN A 58 -8.44 -12.55 2.80
CA GLN A 58 -8.91 -11.20 2.44
C GLN A 58 -9.23 -10.32 3.66
N GLN A 59 -9.37 -10.90 4.85
CA GLN A 59 -9.54 -10.18 6.11
C GLN A 59 -8.20 -9.87 6.78
N GLY A 60 -7.07 -10.21 6.13
CA GLY A 60 -5.73 -9.98 6.64
C GLY A 60 -5.33 -10.94 7.77
N LYS A 61 -6.02 -12.08 7.91
CA LYS A 61 -5.75 -13.06 8.97
C LYS A 61 -4.87 -14.19 8.47
N PHE A 62 -3.91 -14.60 9.30
CA PHE A 62 -2.98 -15.66 8.93
C PHE A 62 -3.67 -17.02 8.87
N LYS A 63 -3.35 -17.80 7.83
CA LYS A 63 -3.81 -19.18 7.70
C LYS A 63 -2.96 -20.11 8.57
N ARG A 64 -3.41 -20.32 9.80
CA ARG A 64 -2.72 -21.09 10.85
C ARG A 64 -2.56 -22.58 10.56
N SER A 65 -3.24 -23.10 9.53
CA SER A 65 -3.13 -24.49 9.11
C SER A 65 -1.93 -24.76 8.20
N LEU A 66 -1.20 -23.71 7.79
CA LEU A 66 0.01 -23.85 6.99
C LEU A 66 1.16 -24.38 7.85
N ASP A 67 1.88 -25.37 7.34
CA ASP A 67 3.03 -25.97 8.01
C ASP A 67 4.29 -25.11 7.77
N THR A 68 4.41 -24.02 8.53
CA THR A 68 5.60 -23.16 8.50
C THR A 68 5.94 -22.65 9.89
N PRO A 69 7.23 -22.66 10.30
CA PRO A 69 7.65 -22.13 11.60
C PRO A 69 7.57 -20.60 11.66
N ARG A 70 7.31 -19.93 10.53
CA ARG A 70 7.27 -18.46 10.44
C ARG A 70 5.97 -17.87 10.94
N ILE A 71 4.88 -18.64 10.92
CA ILE A 71 3.60 -18.21 11.48
C ILE A 71 3.53 -18.70 12.92
N ARG A 72 3.44 -17.77 13.87
CA ARG A 72 3.37 -18.10 15.30
C ARG A 72 2.48 -17.13 16.06
N ASP A 73 2.10 -17.54 17.26
CA ASP A 73 1.42 -16.66 18.22
C ASP A 73 2.46 -15.73 18.86
N GLY A 74 2.32 -14.44 18.61
CA GLY A 74 3.17 -13.38 19.12
C GLY A 74 2.54 -12.65 20.30
N ARG A 75 3.14 -11.54 20.72
CA ARG A 75 2.62 -10.74 21.85
C ARG A 75 1.31 -10.02 21.51
N ASP A 76 1.21 -9.53 20.28
CA ASP A 76 0.12 -8.68 19.81
C ASP A 76 -0.83 -9.44 18.87
N GLY A 77 -0.82 -10.77 18.95
CA GLY A 77 -1.57 -11.68 18.08
C GLY A 77 -0.65 -12.47 17.15
N TRP A 78 -1.24 -13.06 16.11
CA TRP A 78 -0.48 -13.85 15.14
C TRP A 78 0.47 -12.99 14.33
N GLU A 79 1.65 -13.52 14.05
CA GLU A 79 2.71 -12.84 13.33
C GLU A 79 3.39 -13.77 12.32
N TYR A 80 3.95 -13.17 11.27
CA TYR A 80 4.82 -13.84 10.31
C TYR A 80 6.25 -13.32 10.44
N VAL A 81 7.22 -14.21 10.64
CA VAL A 81 8.64 -13.86 10.77
C VAL A 81 9.29 -13.62 9.40
N LEU A 82 9.56 -12.34 9.11
CA LEU A 82 10.22 -11.88 7.88
C LEU A 82 11.72 -12.15 7.91
N ALA A 83 12.37 -11.93 9.06
CA ALA A 83 13.79 -12.22 9.26
C ALA A 83 14.05 -12.65 10.71
N TRP A 84 14.82 -13.72 10.88
CA TRP A 84 15.23 -14.19 12.20
C TRP A 84 16.28 -13.25 12.81
N GLY A 85 16.39 -13.20 14.14
CA GLY A 85 17.32 -12.29 14.84
C GLY A 85 18.79 -12.44 14.47
N GLN A 86 19.23 -13.67 14.13
CA GLN A 86 20.59 -13.90 13.63
C GLN A 86 20.85 -13.24 12.26
N ASP A 87 19.79 -13.06 11.47
CA ASP A 87 19.82 -12.51 10.11
C ASP A 87 19.45 -11.03 10.07
N SER A 88 18.92 -10.48 11.17
CA SER A 88 18.59 -9.05 11.31
C SER A 88 19.78 -8.23 11.81
N LEU A 89 19.73 -6.92 11.52
CA LEU A 89 20.72 -5.95 11.99
C LEU A 89 20.52 -5.61 13.47
N ILE A 90 19.29 -5.76 13.96
CA ILE A 90 18.88 -5.39 15.33
C ILE A 90 19.08 -6.54 16.33
N GLY A 91 19.42 -7.76 15.87
CA GLY A 91 19.63 -8.92 16.73
C GLY A 91 18.36 -9.58 17.25
N GLU A 92 17.19 -9.13 16.76
CA GLU A 92 15.86 -9.61 17.14
C GLU A 92 15.07 -10.00 15.88
N ASP A 93 14.07 -10.86 16.02
CA ASP A 93 13.21 -11.27 14.92
C ASP A 93 12.41 -10.06 14.39
N ILE A 94 12.47 -9.83 13.09
CA ILE A 94 11.63 -8.84 12.41
C ILE A 94 10.38 -9.56 11.90
N VAL A 95 9.22 -9.11 12.36
CA VAL A 95 7.93 -9.75 12.06
C VAL A 95 6.93 -8.75 11.49
N ILE A 96 5.89 -9.27 10.86
CA ILE A 96 4.66 -8.52 10.52
C ILE A 96 3.50 -9.16 11.27
N THR A 97 2.74 -8.36 12.03
CA THR A 97 1.62 -8.84 12.86
C THR A 97 0.27 -8.63 12.17
N GLU A 98 -0.78 -9.34 12.60
CA GLU A 98 -2.15 -9.05 12.16
C GLU A 98 -2.57 -7.61 12.50
N VAL A 99 -2.07 -7.03 13.60
CA VAL A 99 -2.34 -5.64 13.98
C VAL A 99 -1.70 -4.67 12.97
N ASP A 100 -0.50 -4.98 12.48
CA ASP A 100 0.17 -4.20 11.45
C ASP A 100 -0.60 -4.26 10.12
N ILE A 101 -1.09 -5.44 9.75
CA ILE A 101 -1.92 -5.66 8.56
C ILE A 101 -3.25 -4.90 8.69
N ASP A 102 -3.93 -4.99 9.83
CA ASP A 102 -5.16 -4.25 10.12
C ASP A 102 -4.93 -2.72 10.03
N ASN A 103 -3.78 -2.23 10.51
CA ASN A 103 -3.39 -0.81 10.38
C ASN A 103 -3.18 -0.39 8.93
N LEU A 104 -2.51 -1.23 8.12
CA LEU A 104 -2.36 -0.99 6.68
C LEU A 104 -3.73 -0.97 5.98
N MET A 105 -4.61 -1.93 6.30
CA MET A 105 -5.95 -2.05 5.72
C MET A 105 -6.81 -0.82 6.01
N ARG A 106 -6.73 -0.25 7.23
CA ARG A 106 -7.38 1.03 7.54
C ARG A 106 -6.80 2.19 6.72
N ALA A 107 -5.48 2.27 6.61
CA ALA A 107 -4.84 3.34 5.85
C ALA A 107 -5.20 3.28 4.36
N LYS A 108 -5.08 2.10 3.73
CA LYS A 108 -5.42 1.92 2.32
C LYS A 108 -6.91 2.08 2.07
N GLY A 109 -7.76 1.61 3.01
CA GLY A 109 -9.20 1.75 2.91
C GLY A 109 -9.66 3.21 2.94
N ALA A 110 -9.03 4.04 3.77
CA ALA A 110 -9.28 5.47 3.80
C ALA A 110 -8.90 6.16 2.47
N MET A 111 -7.78 5.76 1.87
CA MET A 111 -7.36 6.30 0.56
C MET A 111 -8.35 5.91 -0.54
N TYR A 112 -8.66 4.61 -0.68
CA TYR A 112 -9.56 4.11 -1.72
C TYR A 112 -10.96 4.72 -1.60
N ALA A 113 -11.52 4.73 -0.40
CA ALA A 113 -12.81 5.37 -0.12
C ALA A 113 -12.79 6.87 -0.43
N GLY A 114 -11.69 7.56 -0.11
CA GLY A 114 -11.52 8.98 -0.44
C GLY A 114 -11.56 9.24 -1.95
N TYR A 115 -10.92 8.39 -2.76
CA TYR A 115 -10.95 8.52 -4.21
C TYR A 115 -12.37 8.27 -4.76
N GLN A 116 -13.02 7.19 -4.29
CA GLN A 116 -14.35 6.81 -4.73
C GLN A 116 -15.39 7.88 -4.37
N THR A 117 -15.37 8.38 -3.13
CA THR A 117 -16.25 9.48 -2.70
C THR A 117 -16.03 10.73 -3.55
N LEU A 118 -14.78 11.06 -3.88
CA LEU A 118 -14.48 12.24 -4.70
C LEU A 118 -15.06 12.09 -6.11
N LEU A 119 -14.84 10.94 -6.77
CA LEU A 119 -15.35 10.68 -8.11
C LEU A 119 -16.88 10.68 -8.14
N ASP A 120 -17.51 9.98 -7.21
CA ASP A 120 -18.97 9.89 -7.14
C ASP A 120 -19.61 11.26 -6.88
N SER A 121 -18.97 12.14 -6.10
CA SER A 121 -19.48 13.49 -5.83
C SER A 121 -19.59 14.38 -7.08
N VAL A 122 -18.84 14.05 -8.13
CA VAL A 122 -18.87 14.74 -9.43
C VAL A 122 -19.49 13.88 -10.53
N GLY A 123 -20.08 12.73 -10.18
CA GLY A 123 -20.73 11.81 -11.11
C GLY A 123 -19.77 11.08 -12.06
N LEU A 124 -18.53 10.88 -11.63
CA LEU A 124 -17.50 10.14 -12.38
C LEU A 124 -17.19 8.81 -11.69
N SER A 125 -16.55 7.92 -12.44
CA SER A 125 -16.04 6.63 -11.98
C SER A 125 -14.52 6.51 -12.23
N PHE A 126 -13.90 5.41 -11.79
CA PHE A 126 -12.49 5.17 -12.05
C PHE A 126 -12.18 4.98 -13.56
N ASP A 127 -13.14 4.50 -14.35
CA ASP A 127 -12.98 4.31 -15.79
C ASP A 127 -12.87 5.64 -16.55
N ASP A 128 -13.47 6.70 -16.00
CA ASP A 128 -13.45 8.05 -16.56
C ASP A 128 -12.10 8.78 -16.35
N LEU A 129 -11.17 8.17 -15.60
CA LEU A 129 -9.85 8.76 -15.36
C LEU A 129 -8.96 8.60 -16.59
N ASP A 130 -8.48 9.73 -17.14
CA ASP A 130 -7.45 9.73 -18.18
C ASP A 130 -6.05 9.44 -17.62
N ARG A 131 -5.74 9.94 -16.42
CA ARG A 131 -4.43 9.84 -15.78
C ARG A 131 -4.55 9.82 -14.25
N VAL A 132 -3.72 9.00 -13.62
CA VAL A 132 -3.53 8.93 -12.17
C VAL A 132 -2.11 9.39 -11.84
N ILE A 133 -1.99 10.58 -11.26
CA ILE A 133 -0.69 11.18 -10.95
C ILE A 133 -0.40 10.99 -9.46
N MET A 134 0.62 10.20 -9.17
CA MET A 134 1.07 9.91 -7.81
C MET A 134 2.22 10.81 -7.41
N ALA A 135 2.08 11.44 -6.25
CA ALA A 135 3.12 12.23 -5.60
C ALA A 135 3.29 11.80 -4.14
N GLY A 136 4.52 11.90 -3.63
CA GLY A 136 4.84 11.52 -2.25
C GLY A 136 6.09 10.66 -2.14
N ASN A 137 6.54 10.46 -0.90
CA ASN A 137 7.82 9.81 -0.60
C ASN A 137 7.65 8.33 -0.21
N PHE A 138 6.95 7.55 -1.03
CA PHE A 138 6.63 6.14 -0.77
C PHE A 138 7.81 5.17 -0.99
N GLY A 139 9.07 5.63 -0.90
CA GLY A 139 10.24 4.87 -1.35
C GLY A 139 10.48 5.06 -2.84
N ALA A 140 11.64 4.65 -3.35
CA ALA A 140 12.11 5.02 -4.69
C ALA A 140 11.11 4.72 -5.82
N TYR A 141 10.26 3.67 -5.68
CA TYR A 141 9.14 3.34 -6.56
C TYR A 141 8.06 2.56 -5.78
N ILE A 142 6.79 2.90 -5.93
CA ILE A 142 5.67 2.01 -5.52
C ILE A 142 5.49 0.97 -6.62
N ASP A 143 5.45 -0.31 -6.26
CA ASP A 143 5.05 -1.37 -7.18
C ASP A 143 3.52 -1.28 -7.42
N LEU A 144 3.14 -0.90 -8.64
CA LEU A 144 1.74 -0.68 -9.03
C LEU A 144 0.91 -1.94 -8.86
N GLU A 145 1.43 -3.10 -9.29
CA GLU A 145 0.69 -4.36 -9.22
C GLU A 145 0.41 -4.74 -7.78
N LYS A 146 1.40 -4.59 -6.90
CA LYS A 146 1.24 -4.90 -5.47
C LYS A 146 0.29 -3.91 -4.77
N ALA A 147 0.32 -2.64 -5.16
CA ALA A 147 -0.59 -1.63 -4.63
C ALA A 147 -2.05 -1.86 -5.07
N ILE A 148 -2.28 -2.27 -6.32
CA ILE A 148 -3.61 -2.66 -6.82
C ILE A 148 -4.07 -3.96 -6.14
N CYS A 149 -3.18 -4.95 -5.98
CA CYS A 149 -3.47 -6.23 -5.33
C CYS A 149 -4.04 -6.08 -3.90
N ILE A 150 -3.52 -5.13 -3.12
CA ILE A 150 -4.05 -4.86 -1.76
C ILE A 150 -5.23 -3.86 -1.74
N GLY A 151 -5.64 -3.35 -2.89
CA GLY A 151 -6.70 -2.34 -3.02
C GLY A 151 -6.33 -0.96 -2.49
N LEU A 152 -5.06 -0.58 -2.56
CA LEU A 152 -4.60 0.79 -2.28
C LEU A 152 -4.84 1.71 -3.47
N LEU A 153 -4.62 1.21 -4.68
CA LEU A 153 -4.86 1.90 -5.93
C LEU A 153 -6.00 1.22 -6.70
N PRO A 154 -6.78 1.97 -7.50
CA PRO A 154 -7.83 1.39 -8.32
C PRO A 154 -7.26 0.51 -9.43
N ASP A 155 -8.00 -0.55 -9.77
CA ASP A 155 -7.64 -1.45 -10.86
C ASP A 155 -8.02 -0.84 -12.20
N VAL A 156 -7.18 0.07 -12.68
CA VAL A 156 -7.28 0.70 -13.99
C VAL A 156 -6.05 0.37 -14.84
N ASP A 157 -6.07 0.80 -16.11
CA ASP A 157 -4.94 0.64 -17.02
C ASP A 157 -3.64 1.21 -16.42
N ARG A 158 -2.58 0.41 -16.43
CA ARG A 158 -1.27 0.73 -15.83
C ARG A 158 -0.63 1.92 -16.54
N ASP A 159 -0.91 2.10 -17.82
CA ASP A 159 -0.39 3.22 -18.63
C ASP A 159 -0.97 4.58 -18.21
N LYS A 160 -2.04 4.58 -17.40
CA LYS A 160 -2.61 5.81 -16.83
C LYS A 160 -1.83 6.30 -15.59
N PHE A 161 -0.96 5.49 -14.99
CA PHE A 161 -0.25 5.86 -13.76
C PHE A 161 1.07 6.59 -14.05
N PHE A 162 1.25 7.75 -13.40
CA PHE A 162 2.45 8.56 -13.51
C PHE A 162 2.99 8.91 -12.14
N TYR A 163 4.29 8.70 -11.92
CA TYR A 163 4.94 9.04 -10.65
C TYR A 163 5.74 10.34 -10.79
N LEU A 164 5.39 11.35 -9.98
CA LEU A 164 6.07 12.66 -9.94
C LEU A 164 7.12 12.78 -8.82
N GLY A 165 7.22 11.80 -7.93
CA GLY A 165 8.07 11.92 -6.75
C GLY A 165 7.56 12.99 -5.78
N ASN A 166 8.47 13.79 -5.22
CA ASN A 166 8.10 14.88 -4.30
C ASN A 166 7.62 16.12 -5.05
N ALA A 167 6.34 16.11 -5.45
CA ALA A 167 5.72 17.22 -6.18
C ALA A 167 5.74 18.55 -5.40
N SER A 168 5.72 18.52 -4.06
CA SER A 168 5.82 19.73 -3.24
C SER A 168 7.19 20.41 -3.39
N MET A 169 8.27 19.62 -3.33
CA MET A 169 9.63 20.13 -3.54
C MET A 169 9.83 20.62 -4.99
N LEU A 170 9.33 19.87 -5.97
CA LEU A 170 9.39 20.26 -7.38
C LEU A 170 8.63 21.57 -7.62
N GLY A 171 7.43 21.71 -7.05
CA GLY A 171 6.64 22.94 -7.12
C GLY A 171 7.35 24.14 -6.51
N CYS A 172 8.09 23.93 -5.41
CA CYS A 172 8.94 24.97 -4.81
C CYS A 172 10.07 25.39 -5.75
N GLN A 173 10.79 24.43 -6.35
CA GLN A 173 11.87 24.71 -7.30
C GLN A 173 11.39 25.49 -8.53
N ILE A 174 10.24 25.09 -9.10
CA ILE A 174 9.60 25.80 -10.22
C ILE A 174 9.24 27.23 -9.79
N SER A 175 8.62 27.37 -8.61
CA SER A 175 8.21 28.66 -8.06
C SER A 175 9.40 29.61 -7.78
N LEU A 176 10.58 29.08 -7.47
CA LEU A 176 11.79 29.87 -7.23
C LEU A 176 12.49 30.32 -8.52
N SER A 177 12.32 29.56 -9.61
CA SER A 177 13.03 29.78 -10.88
C SER A 177 12.18 30.50 -11.93
N ASP A 178 10.84 30.48 -11.79
CA ASP A 178 9.90 31.04 -12.75
C ASP A 178 8.83 31.89 -12.04
N VAL A 179 8.90 33.21 -12.26
CA VAL A 179 8.01 34.20 -11.63
C VAL A 179 6.58 34.10 -12.14
N ASP A 180 6.39 33.71 -13.41
CA ASP A 180 5.05 33.60 -13.98
C ASP A 180 4.37 32.34 -13.43
N ARG A 181 5.09 31.22 -13.34
CA ARG A 181 4.59 30.01 -12.65
C ARG A 181 4.30 30.25 -11.17
N PHE A 182 5.11 31.07 -10.50
CA PHE A 182 4.85 31.47 -9.12
C PHE A 182 3.53 32.23 -8.99
N ARG A 183 3.18 33.09 -9.96
CA ARG A 183 1.92 33.83 -10.00
C ARG A 183 0.74 32.92 -10.33
N ASP A 184 0.90 32.03 -11.31
CA ASP A 184 -0.15 31.09 -11.77
C ASP A 184 -0.70 30.20 -10.65
N ARG A 185 0.13 29.86 -9.65
CA ARG A 185 -0.31 29.17 -8.42
C ARG A 185 -1.52 29.84 -7.77
N GLY A 186 -1.58 31.18 -7.79
CA GLY A 186 -2.70 31.94 -7.23
C GLY A 186 -4.01 31.63 -7.95
N THR A 187 -3.96 31.53 -9.28
CA THR A 187 -5.09 31.13 -10.12
C THR A 187 -5.48 29.68 -9.85
N VAL A 188 -4.51 28.75 -9.81
CA VAL A 188 -4.78 27.33 -9.51
C VAL A 188 -5.48 27.18 -8.16
N ARG A 189 -5.03 27.90 -7.14
CA ARG A 189 -5.66 27.88 -5.81
C ARG A 189 -7.15 28.26 -5.86
N GLN A 190 -7.54 29.19 -6.72
CA GLN A 190 -8.93 29.64 -6.84
C GLN A 190 -9.83 28.60 -7.54
N LEU A 191 -9.25 27.65 -8.28
CA LEU A 191 -9.98 26.58 -8.97
C LEU A 191 -10.23 25.35 -8.07
N ILE A 192 -9.50 25.22 -6.97
CA ILE A 192 -9.61 24.07 -6.05
C ILE A 192 -10.85 24.24 -5.18
N THR A 193 -11.79 23.31 -5.30
CA THR A 193 -12.91 23.17 -4.37
C THR A 193 -12.58 22.03 -3.40
N ASN A 194 -12.52 22.33 -2.10
CA ASN A 194 -12.33 21.29 -1.08
C ASN A 194 -13.65 20.57 -0.84
N LEU A 195 -13.59 19.25 -0.82
CA LEU A 195 -14.72 18.41 -0.44
C LEU A 195 -14.44 17.82 0.94
N GLU A 196 -15.36 18.03 1.89
CA GLU A 196 -15.25 17.51 3.24
C GLU A 196 -15.78 16.07 3.27
N LEU A 197 -14.87 15.10 3.30
CA LEU A 197 -15.21 13.68 3.29
C LEU A 197 -15.95 13.27 4.57
N ALA A 198 -15.69 13.93 5.70
CA ALA A 198 -16.34 13.63 6.97
C ALA A 198 -17.86 13.92 6.98
N GLU A 199 -18.31 14.82 6.11
CA GLU A 199 -19.73 15.17 5.97
C GLU A 199 -20.45 14.32 4.90
N ASN A 200 -19.70 13.55 4.12
CA ASN A 200 -20.27 12.70 3.08
C ASN A 200 -20.83 11.41 3.70
N THR A 201 -22.13 11.16 3.50
CA THR A 201 -22.83 10.01 4.08
C THR A 201 -22.33 8.66 3.53
N GLU A 202 -21.81 8.64 2.31
CA GLU A 202 -21.34 7.43 1.63
C GLU A 202 -19.88 7.09 1.96
N PHE A 203 -19.09 8.06 2.43
CA PHE A 203 -17.66 7.83 2.73
C PHE A 203 -17.46 6.67 3.70
N MET A 204 -18.26 6.59 4.77
CA MET A 204 -18.16 5.50 5.74
C MET A 204 -18.56 4.14 5.13
N SER A 205 -19.51 4.13 4.20
CA SER A 205 -19.89 2.91 3.46
C SER A 205 -18.74 2.41 2.61
N TYR A 206 -18.13 3.29 1.80
CA TYR A 206 -16.96 2.96 0.97
C TYR A 206 -15.75 2.58 1.80
N TYR A 207 -15.52 3.27 2.92
CA TYR A 207 -14.44 2.93 3.84
C TYR A 207 -14.59 1.51 4.38
N MET A 208 -15.78 1.15 4.88
CA MET A 208 -16.05 -0.21 5.39
C MET A 208 -15.91 -1.27 4.30
N ALA A 209 -16.39 -0.99 3.08
CA ALA A 209 -16.20 -1.89 1.93
C ALA A 209 -14.72 -2.04 1.53
N SER A 210 -13.91 -1.02 1.80
CA SER A 210 -12.47 -1.01 1.53
C SER A 210 -11.61 -1.62 2.64
N LEU A 211 -12.19 -2.16 3.72
CA LEU A 211 -11.46 -2.85 4.80
C LEU A 211 -11.22 -4.35 4.53
N PHE A 212 -11.17 -4.75 3.27
CA PHE A 212 -10.83 -6.11 2.82
C PHE A 212 -9.71 -6.04 1.78
N LEU A 213 -9.02 -7.13 1.48
CA LEU A 213 -7.97 -7.18 0.46
C LEU A 213 -8.48 -7.90 -0.81
N PRO A 214 -8.54 -7.23 -1.98
CA PRO A 214 -8.40 -5.78 -2.20
C PRO A 214 -9.62 -4.97 -1.74
N HIS A 215 -10.83 -5.54 -1.76
CA HIS A 215 -12.09 -4.86 -1.46
C HIS A 215 -13.21 -5.89 -1.24
N THR A 216 -14.32 -5.53 -0.59
CA THR A 216 -15.48 -6.44 -0.43
C THR A 216 -16.10 -6.81 -1.77
N ASP A 217 -16.13 -5.86 -2.70
CA ASP A 217 -16.56 -6.07 -4.08
C ASP A 217 -15.36 -6.32 -4.99
N MET A 218 -15.18 -7.58 -5.39
CA MET A 218 -14.10 -8.01 -6.28
C MET A 218 -14.29 -7.55 -7.74
N ALA A 219 -15.50 -7.16 -8.16
CA ALA A 219 -15.74 -6.69 -9.51
C ALA A 219 -15.00 -5.38 -9.82
N LEU A 220 -14.64 -4.62 -8.78
CA LEU A 220 -13.80 -3.42 -8.87
C LEU A 220 -12.30 -3.74 -9.11
N PHE A 221 -11.90 -5.00 -8.98
CA PHE A 221 -10.52 -5.46 -9.10
C PHE A 221 -10.40 -6.71 -9.98
N PRO A 222 -10.81 -6.63 -11.27
CA PRO A 222 -10.83 -7.78 -12.17
C PRO A 222 -9.44 -8.43 -12.34
N SER A 223 -8.35 -7.65 -12.41
CA SER A 223 -7.01 -8.20 -12.58
C SER A 223 -6.55 -8.99 -11.34
N VAL A 224 -6.97 -8.56 -10.15
CA VAL A 224 -6.67 -9.26 -8.89
C VAL A 224 -7.53 -10.52 -8.76
N GLN A 225 -8.80 -10.44 -9.15
CA GLN A 225 -9.70 -11.60 -9.16
C GLN A 225 -9.18 -12.71 -10.06
N ASP A 226 -8.72 -12.39 -11.28
CA ASP A 226 -8.12 -13.34 -12.21
C ASP A 226 -6.86 -13.97 -11.61
N LYS A 227 -6.02 -13.16 -10.96
CA LYS A 227 -4.78 -13.62 -10.32
C LYS A 227 -5.06 -14.58 -9.16
N LEU A 228 -6.01 -14.25 -8.29
CA LEU A 228 -6.35 -15.07 -7.11
C LEU A 228 -7.14 -16.33 -7.47
N SER A 229 -7.98 -16.31 -8.51
CA SER A 229 -8.72 -17.49 -8.96
C SER A 229 -7.84 -18.53 -9.66
N GLY A 230 -6.74 -18.11 -10.29
CA GLY A 230 -5.74 -19.02 -10.85
C GLY A 230 -4.88 -19.76 -9.81
N LEU A 231 -5.01 -19.41 -8.52
CA LEU A 231 -4.29 -20.02 -7.40
C LEU A 231 -5.11 -21.09 -6.65
N THR A 232 -6.41 -21.22 -6.95
CA THR A 232 -7.33 -22.26 -6.45
C THR A 232 -7.49 -23.41 -7.43
#